data_AF-A0AAQ2JGD4-F1
#
_entry.id   AF-A0AAQ2JGD4-F1
#
_cell.length_a   1.000
_cell.length_b   1.000
_cell.length_c   1.000
_cell.angle_alpha   90.00
_cell.angle_beta   90.00
_cell.angle_gamma   90.00
#
_symmetry.space_group_name_H-M   'P 1'
#
loop_
_entity.id
_entity.type
_entity.pdbx_description
1 polymer ?
#
loop_
_entity_poly.entity_id
_entity_poly.type
_entity_poly.pdbx_seq_one_letter_code
_entity_poly.pdbx_strand_id
1 'polypeptide(L)'
;MKDSRIPEPVLTAMSAGTHITRAYREHLGYSVEDLAVACGLAAEEILNIESGLRYNKGYRDRIAKSLSLPAGILETEADILDAA
;
A
#
# COMPACT_ATOMS: atom_id res chain seq x y z
N MET A 1 -3.72 -2.78 21.97
CA MET A 1 -2.85 -3.50 21.02
C MET A 1 -3.57 -3.43 19.69
N LYS A 2 -3.05 -2.68 18.69
CA LYS A 2 -3.68 -2.68 17.36
C LYS A 2 -3.22 -3.97 16.70
N ASP A 3 -4.13 -4.90 16.52
CA ASP A 3 -3.86 -6.14 15.81
C ASP A 3 -3.44 -5.81 14.37
N SER A 4 -2.14 -5.68 14.12
CA SER A 4 -1.56 -5.46 12.78
C SER A 4 -1.62 -6.71 11.92
N ARG A 5 -2.64 -7.55 12.11
CA ARG A 5 -2.76 -8.81 11.38
C ARG A 5 -3.17 -8.49 9.95
N ILE A 6 -2.27 -8.74 9.01
CA ILE A 6 -2.56 -8.66 7.58
C ILE A 6 -3.67 -9.68 7.27
N PRO A 7 -4.77 -9.27 6.59
CA PRO A 7 -5.84 -10.19 6.20
C PRO A 7 -5.34 -11.34 5.32
N GLU A 8 -5.92 -12.54 5.47
CA GLU A 8 -5.55 -13.72 4.69
C GLU A 8 -5.62 -13.51 3.17
N PRO A 9 -6.63 -12.81 2.60
CA PRO A 9 -6.65 -12.52 1.16
C PRO A 9 -5.46 -11.67 0.71
N VAL A 10 -5.04 -10.71 1.55
CA VAL A 10 -3.90 -9.84 1.27
C VAL A 10 -2.60 -10.65 1.32
N LEU A 11 -2.42 -11.51 2.33
CA LEU A 11 -1.28 -12.41 2.43
C LEU A 11 -1.18 -13.36 1.22
N THR A 12 -2.32 -13.89 0.78
CA THR A 12 -2.38 -14.79 -0.38
C THR A 12 -1.97 -14.06 -1.66
N ALA A 13 -2.50 -12.86 -1.88
CA ALA A 13 -2.13 -12.04 -3.03
C ALA A 13 -0.63 -11.66 -3.01
N MET A 14 -0.10 -11.27 -1.85
CA MET A 14 1.34 -10.99 -1.69
C MET A 14 2.21 -12.22 -2.01
N SER A 15 1.78 -13.41 -1.56
CA SER A 15 2.48 -14.67 -1.86
C SER A 15 2.44 -15.04 -3.34
N ALA A 16 1.44 -14.55 -4.08
CA ALA A 16 1.34 -14.66 -5.54
C ALA A 16 2.14 -13.59 -6.29
N GLY A 17 2.87 -12.71 -5.58
CA GLY A 17 3.67 -11.64 -6.18
C GLY A 17 2.92 -10.32 -6.38
N THR A 18 1.68 -10.20 -5.91
CA THR A 18 0.94 -8.93 -5.96
C THR A 18 1.54 -7.93 -4.99
N HIS A 19 1.77 -6.70 -5.45
CA HIS A 19 2.27 -5.62 -4.60
C HIS A 19 1.31 -5.34 -3.43
N ILE A 20 1.85 -5.08 -2.23
CA ILE A 20 1.07 -4.95 -0.99
C ILE A 20 -0.03 -3.86 -1.08
N THR A 21 0.29 -2.72 -1.71
CA THR A 21 -0.69 -1.65 -1.95
C THR A 21 -1.87 -2.13 -2.79
N ARG A 22 -1.58 -2.88 -3.86
CA ARG A 22 -2.59 -3.45 -4.75
C ARG A 22 -3.44 -4.48 -4.01
N ALA A 23 -2.80 -5.36 -3.25
CA ALA A 23 -3.49 -6.38 -2.47
C ALA A 23 -4.49 -5.79 -1.48
N TYR A 24 -4.10 -4.74 -0.74
CA TYR A 24 -5.03 -4.03 0.14
C TYR A 24 -6.13 -3.27 -0.62
N ARG A 25 -5.78 -2.58 -1.70
CA ARG A 25 -6.73 -1.83 -2.52
C ARG A 25 -7.84 -2.75 -3.05
N GLU A 26 -7.46 -3.87 -3.66
CA GLU A 26 -8.41 -4.86 -4.20
C GLU A 26 -9.21 -5.54 -3.09
N HIS A 27 -8.56 -5.90 -1.96
CA HIS A 27 -9.25 -6.51 -0.82
C HIS A 27 -10.31 -5.59 -0.21
N LEU A 28 -10.05 -4.28 -0.17
CA LEU A 28 -10.97 -3.27 0.34
C LEU A 28 -12.00 -2.80 -0.71
N GLY A 29 -11.92 -3.31 -1.95
CA GLY A 29 -12.88 -3.00 -3.02
C GLY A 29 -12.65 -1.65 -3.72
N TYR A 30 -11.45 -1.07 -3.62
CA TYR A 30 -11.12 0.18 -4.29
C TYR A 30 -10.63 -0.05 -5.73
N SER A 31 -11.12 0.75 -6.68
CA SER A 31 -10.43 0.92 -7.97
C SER A 31 -9.16 1.76 -7.80
N VAL A 32 -8.31 1.79 -8.83
CA VAL A 32 -7.12 2.65 -8.84
C VAL A 32 -7.55 4.12 -8.74
N GLU A 33 -8.61 4.48 -9.45
CA GLU A 33 -9.21 5.81 -9.49
C GLU A 33 -9.77 6.20 -8.12
N ASP A 34 -10.47 5.30 -7.43
CA ASP A 34 -11.01 5.56 -6.08
C ASP A 34 -9.87 5.82 -5.10
N LEU A 35 -8.81 5.01 -5.15
CA LEU A 35 -7.65 5.19 -4.27
C LEU A 35 -6.93 6.50 -4.58
N ALA A 36 -6.72 6.82 -5.85
CA ALA A 36 -6.08 8.06 -6.31
C ALA A 36 -6.81 9.29 -5.74
N VAL A 37 -8.14 9.33 -5.86
CA VAL A 37 -8.97 10.40 -5.26
C VAL A 37 -8.84 10.41 -3.73
N ALA A 38 -8.94 9.25 -3.08
CA ALA A 38 -8.92 9.16 -1.62
C ALA A 38 -7.59 9.59 -0.99
N CYS A 39 -6.46 9.34 -1.65
CA CYS A 39 -5.13 9.72 -1.14
C CYS A 39 -4.58 11.00 -1.77
N GLY A 40 -5.24 11.56 -2.80
CA GLY A 40 -4.85 12.77 -3.52
C GLY A 40 -3.62 12.58 -4.41
N LEU A 41 -3.45 11.39 -4.97
CA LEU A 41 -2.41 11.06 -5.96
C LEU A 41 -3.06 10.89 -7.34
N ALA A 42 -2.26 10.90 -8.40
CA ALA A 42 -2.72 10.52 -9.73
C ALA A 42 -2.84 8.98 -9.84
N ALA A 43 -3.76 8.50 -10.69
CA ALA A 43 -3.90 7.07 -10.97
C ALA A 43 -2.59 6.44 -11.48
N GLU A 44 -1.83 7.18 -12.30
CA GLU A 44 -0.50 6.76 -12.77
C GLU A 44 0.49 6.59 -11.62
N GLU A 45 0.47 7.46 -10.61
CA GLU A 45 1.32 7.33 -9.42
C GLU A 45 0.97 6.05 -8.64
N ILE A 46 -0.32 5.71 -8.52
CA ILE A 46 -0.76 4.46 -7.89
C ILE A 46 -0.26 3.25 -8.70
N LEU A 47 -0.41 3.25 -10.03
CA LEU A 47 0.05 2.15 -10.89
C LEU A 47 1.58 1.98 -10.82
N ASN A 48 2.33 3.07 -10.79
CA ASN A 48 3.78 3.06 -10.63
C ASN A 48 4.19 2.42 -9.31
N ILE A 49 3.52 2.80 -8.21
CA ILE A 49 3.69 2.21 -6.89
C ILE A 49 3.39 0.70 -6.93
N GLU A 50 2.26 0.30 -7.52
CA GLU A 50 1.86 -1.10 -7.62
C GLU A 50 2.77 -1.94 -8.53
N SER A 51 3.52 -1.29 -9.41
CA SER A 51 4.55 -1.91 -10.26
C SER A 51 5.92 -2.01 -9.55
N GLY A 52 6.02 -1.54 -8.31
CA GLY A 52 7.25 -1.58 -7.50
C GLY A 52 8.24 -0.45 -7.78
N LEU A 53 7.86 0.57 -8.56
CA LEU A 53 8.69 1.78 -8.69
C LEU A 53 8.81 2.44 -7.33
N ARG A 54 9.99 2.97 -7.00
CA ARG A 54 10.27 3.60 -5.70
C ARG A 54 9.55 4.95 -5.58
N TYR A 55 9.05 5.21 -4.39
CA TYR A 55 8.27 6.40 -4.04
C TYR A 55 8.61 6.78 -2.60
N ASN A 56 8.43 8.06 -2.27
CA ASN A 56 8.79 8.54 -0.94
C ASN A 56 7.84 8.03 0.15
N LYS A 57 8.29 8.08 1.41
CA LYS A 57 7.50 7.67 2.58
C LYS A 57 6.16 8.41 2.68
N GLY A 58 6.12 9.70 2.32
CA GLY A 58 4.90 10.52 2.39
C GLY A 58 3.76 9.96 1.54
N TYR A 59 4.07 9.32 0.41
CA TYR A 59 3.07 8.69 -0.45
C TYR A 59 2.50 7.41 0.19
N ARG A 60 3.37 6.58 0.78
CA ARG A 60 2.95 5.38 1.54
C ARG A 60 2.05 5.75 2.70
N ASP A 61 2.43 6.77 3.47
CA ASP A 61 1.66 7.25 4.62
C ASP A 61 0.28 7.77 4.21
N ARG A 62 0.18 8.50 3.09
CA ARG A 62 -1.10 8.98 2.54
C ARG A 62 -1.99 7.80 2.14
N ILE A 63 -1.45 6.81 1.44
CA ILE A 63 -2.20 5.62 1.00
C ILE A 63 -2.69 4.82 2.21
N ALA A 64 -1.80 4.51 3.17
CA ALA A 64 -2.16 3.77 4.37
C ALA A 64 -3.27 4.49 5.15
N LYS A 65 -3.15 5.82 5.32
CA LYS A 65 -4.16 6.63 5.98
C LYS A 65 -5.51 6.60 5.26
N SER A 66 -5.53 6.76 3.93
CA SER A 66 -6.77 6.76 3.14
C SER A 66 -7.47 5.40 3.16
N LEU A 67 -6.71 4.30 3.25
CA LEU A 67 -7.25 2.96 3.41
C LEU A 67 -7.56 2.59 4.87
N SER A 68 -7.44 3.53 5.81
CA SER A 68 -7.62 3.31 7.25
C SER A 68 -6.72 2.20 7.84
N LEU A 69 -5.54 2.00 7.24
CA LEU A 69 -4.58 1.00 7.68
C LEU A 69 -3.59 1.60 8.71
N PRO A 70 -2.96 0.76 9.55
CA PRO A 70 -1.88 1.20 10.43
C PRO A 70 -0.71 1.82 9.64
N ALA A 71 -0.08 2.85 10.21
CA ALA A 71 1.18 3.38 9.68
C ALA A 71 2.25 2.28 9.65
N GLY A 72 3.13 2.30 8.65
CA GLY A 72 4.18 1.31 8.48
C GLY A 72 3.74 -0.03 7.87
N ILE A 73 2.43 -0.28 7.71
CA ILE A 73 1.94 -1.54 7.12
C ILE A 73 2.38 -1.73 5.65
N LEU A 74 2.65 -0.62 4.94
CA LEU A 74 3.06 -0.61 3.53
C LEU A 74 4.58 -0.39 3.37
N GLU A 75 5.32 -0.34 4.47
CA GLU A 75 6.79 -0.27 4.43
C GLU A 75 7.33 -1.67 4.13
N THR A 76 8.25 -1.79 3.18
CA THR A 76 9.01 -3.03 2.99
C THR A 76 10.30 -2.96 3.82
N GLU A 77 10.83 -4.11 4.27
CA GLU A 77 12.10 -4.17 5.02
C GLU A 77 13.24 -3.42 4.32
N ALA A 78 13.22 -3.35 2.98
CA ALA A 78 14.21 -2.60 2.21
C ALA A 78 14.20 -1.08 2.48
N ASP A 79 13.05 -0.49 2.84
CA ASP A 79 12.96 0.94 3.15
C ASP A 79 13.44 1.27 4.57
N ILE A 80 13.46 0.28 5.47
CA ILE A 80 13.91 0.44 6.87
C ILE A 80 15.44 0.60 6.94
N LEU A 81 16.17 0.01 5.99
CA LEU A 81 17.63 0.04 5.94
C LEU A 81 18.22 1.33 5.34
N ASP A 82 17.45 2.10 4.55
CA ASP A 82 17.88 3.39 3.98
C ASP A 82 17.79 4.57 4.97
N ALA A 83 17.22 4.36 6.16
CA ALA A 83 17.04 5.39 7.20
C ALA A 83 17.98 5.25 8.41
N ALA A 84 18.97 4.34 8.35
CA ALA A 84 19.90 4.03 9.43
C ALA A 84 21.32 4.60 9.20
#